data_AF-A0A829A525-F1
#
_entry.id   AF-A0A829A525-F1
#
_cell.length_a   1.000
_cell.length_b   1.000
_cell.length_c   1.000
_cell.angle_alpha   90.00
_cell.angle_beta   90.00
_cell.angle_gamma   90.00
#
_symmetry.space_group_name_H-M   'P 1'
#
loop_
_entity.id
_entity.type
_entity.pdbx_description
1 polymer ?
#
loop_
_entity_poly.entity_id
_entity_poly.type
_entity_poly.pdbx_seq_one_letter_code
_entity_poly.pdbx_strand_id
1 'polypeptide(L)'
;MQNKPSTNDEIGNHNPSDTPVVYHDAPPFAPAAKIVVEGGLSFLAPSKLDFGQIKATGLTQEAFGQMDAQEKLWIYDQRETKSPWILTIKLSQPFTNDSGFSMQDVLYFKKGEEYQLVNEEQLEIVEGQNSTNAQADYSEYLNNGRAFKLVLTKENQIAGDYSAEMTWTLADAPTE
;
A
#
# COMPACT_ATOMS: atom_id res chain seq x y z
N MET A 1 -20.53 -25.08 53.12
CA MET A 1 -21.14 -24.55 51.88
C MET A 1 -20.23 -23.47 51.34
N GLN A 2 -19.43 -23.74 50.30
CA GLN A 2 -18.72 -22.68 49.58
C GLN A 2 -18.39 -23.13 48.15
N ASN A 3 -19.43 -23.18 47.31
CA ASN A 3 -19.30 -23.31 45.86
C ASN A 3 -19.87 -22.02 45.24
N LYS A 4 -19.11 -20.92 45.32
CA LYS A 4 -19.36 -19.77 44.44
C LYS A 4 -18.18 -19.64 43.48
N PRO A 5 -18.39 -19.62 42.16
CA PRO A 5 -17.34 -19.24 41.21
C PRO A 5 -16.88 -17.82 41.51
N SER A 6 -15.58 -17.59 41.66
CA SER A 6 -15.03 -16.24 41.80
C SER A 6 -14.76 -15.66 40.42
N THR A 7 -15.80 -15.18 39.74
CA THR A 7 -15.63 -14.42 38.48
C THR A 7 -15.47 -12.92 38.74
N ASN A 8 -15.36 -12.49 40.00
CA ASN A 8 -15.19 -11.08 40.35
C ASN A 8 -14.36 -10.96 41.65
N ASP A 9 -13.12 -10.50 41.52
CA ASP A 9 -12.26 -10.03 42.62
C ASP A 9 -12.14 -8.49 42.54
N GLU A 10 -11.34 -7.88 43.42
CA GLU A 10 -11.20 -6.41 43.55
C GLU A 10 -10.65 -5.72 42.28
N ILE A 11 -10.27 -6.48 41.25
CA ILE A 11 -9.62 -5.99 40.02
C ILE A 11 -10.62 -5.84 38.84
N GLY A 12 -11.86 -6.30 39.00
CA GLY A 12 -12.91 -6.17 37.98
C GLY A 12 -12.88 -7.31 36.94
N ASN A 13 -13.76 -7.21 35.93
CA ASN A 13 -14.11 -8.30 35.01
C ASN A 13 -12.89 -9.06 34.47
N HIS A 14 -12.82 -10.35 34.78
CA HIS A 14 -11.96 -11.30 34.08
C HIS A 14 -12.53 -11.57 32.69
N ASN A 15 -11.65 -11.76 31.70
CA ASN A 15 -12.09 -12.23 30.38
C ASN A 15 -12.86 -13.56 30.52
N PRO A 16 -13.93 -13.77 29.74
CA PRO A 16 -14.68 -15.03 29.80
C PRO A 16 -13.76 -16.23 29.55
N SER A 17 -13.95 -17.30 30.33
CA SER A 17 -13.18 -18.55 30.16
C SER A 17 -13.40 -19.16 28.77
N ASP A 18 -12.30 -19.54 28.11
CA ASP A 18 -12.30 -20.29 26.85
C ASP A 18 -12.71 -21.77 27.05
N THR A 19 -12.80 -22.21 28.29
CA THR A 19 -13.20 -23.58 28.65
C THR A 19 -14.62 -23.63 29.22
N PRO A 20 -15.45 -24.59 28.80
CA PRO A 20 -16.79 -24.78 29.36
C PRO A 20 -16.72 -25.04 30.85
N VAL A 21 -17.52 -24.31 31.63
CA VAL A 21 -17.62 -24.57 33.07
C VAL A 21 -18.69 -25.62 33.30
N VAL A 22 -18.27 -26.78 33.80
CA VAL A 22 -19.16 -27.89 34.13
C VAL A 22 -19.59 -27.76 35.59
N TYR A 23 -20.90 -27.68 35.80
CA TYR A 23 -21.49 -27.79 37.13
C TYR A 23 -22.16 -29.14 37.27
N HIS A 24 -22.20 -29.65 38.49
CA HIS A 24 -22.76 -30.97 38.79
C HIS A 24 -24.27 -31.06 38.45
N ASP A 25 -25.01 -29.95 38.58
CA ASP A 25 -26.47 -29.93 38.50
C ASP A 25 -27.01 -29.07 37.33
N ALA A 26 -26.16 -28.71 36.36
CA ALA A 26 -26.57 -27.92 35.20
C ALA A 26 -25.84 -28.37 33.92
N PRO A 27 -26.45 -28.21 32.74
CA PRO A 27 -25.74 -28.36 31.48
C PRO A 27 -24.47 -27.47 31.46
N PRO A 28 -23.37 -27.91 30.81
CA PRO A 28 -22.16 -27.11 30.72
C PRO A 28 -22.46 -25.71 30.20
N PHE A 29 -21.98 -24.69 30.91
CA PHE A 29 -22.07 -23.33 30.40
C PHE A 29 -21.09 -23.20 29.24
N ALA A 30 -21.62 -22.95 28.05
CA ALA A 30 -20.82 -22.70 26.86
C ALA A 30 -19.93 -21.46 27.07
N PRO A 31 -18.71 -21.44 26.49
CA PRO A 31 -17.86 -20.26 26.52
C PRO A 31 -18.60 -19.05 25.93
N ALA A 32 -18.29 -17.85 26.44
CA ALA A 32 -18.92 -16.64 25.95
C ALA A 32 -18.48 -16.36 24.50
N ALA A 33 -19.32 -15.66 23.74
CA ALA A 33 -18.98 -15.21 22.40
C ALA A 33 -17.78 -14.25 22.46
N LYS A 34 -16.67 -14.63 21.82
CA LYS A 34 -15.52 -13.75 21.59
C LYS A 34 -15.80 -12.89 20.36
N ILE A 35 -15.80 -11.57 20.53
CA ILE A 35 -15.81 -10.64 19.39
C ILE A 35 -14.36 -10.48 18.93
N VAL A 36 -14.05 -10.95 17.73
CA VAL A 36 -12.77 -10.71 17.06
C VAL A 36 -12.98 -9.54 16.10
N VAL A 37 -12.22 -8.46 16.29
CA VAL A 37 -12.12 -7.37 15.30
C VAL A 37 -10.92 -7.70 14.43
N GLU A 38 -11.18 -8.19 13.21
CA GLU A 38 -10.13 -8.40 12.22
C GLU A 38 -9.70 -7.04 11.67
N GLY A 39 -8.48 -6.61 11.99
CA GLY A 39 -7.91 -5.42 11.36
C GLY A 39 -7.52 -5.68 9.91
N GLY A 40 -7.54 -4.63 9.08
CA GLY A 40 -7.25 -4.72 7.65
C GLY A 40 -5.82 -4.35 7.27
N LEU A 41 -5.50 -4.59 6.00
CA LEU A 41 -4.31 -4.08 5.34
C LEU A 41 -4.70 -2.89 4.46
N SER A 42 -4.00 -1.76 4.60
CA SER A 42 -4.29 -0.54 3.84
C SER A 42 -3.04 0.32 3.67
N PHE A 43 -3.10 1.32 2.80
CA PHE A 43 -1.97 2.22 2.53
C PHE A 43 -2.41 3.66 2.30
N LEU A 44 -1.44 4.56 2.44
CA LEU A 44 -1.47 5.92 1.90
C LEU A 44 -0.34 6.02 0.88
N ALA A 45 -0.65 6.43 -0.35
CA ALA A 45 0.33 6.71 -1.38
C ALA A 45 0.27 8.19 -1.80
N PRO A 46 1.32 8.72 -2.42
CA PRO A 46 1.34 10.09 -2.88
C PRO A 46 0.21 10.42 -3.87
N SER A 47 -0.44 11.56 -3.66
CA SER A 47 -1.56 11.98 -4.52
C SER A 47 -1.13 12.57 -5.87
N LYS A 48 0.08 13.11 -5.97
CA LYS A 48 0.60 13.78 -7.16
C LYS A 48 2.10 13.54 -7.36
N LEU A 49 2.48 13.37 -8.62
CA LEU A 49 3.87 13.36 -9.09
C LEU A 49 4.01 14.36 -10.25
N ASP A 50 5.00 15.23 -10.19
CA ASP A 50 5.24 16.28 -11.19
C ASP A 50 6.58 16.06 -11.91
N PHE A 51 6.60 16.20 -13.23
CA PHE A 51 7.81 16.10 -14.04
C PHE A 51 8.30 17.46 -14.56
N GLY A 52 7.56 18.54 -14.24
CA GLY A 52 7.86 19.90 -14.62
C GLY A 52 7.68 20.18 -16.11
N GLN A 53 8.24 21.30 -16.54
CA GLN A 53 8.21 21.73 -17.94
C GLN A 53 9.47 21.27 -18.66
N ILE A 54 9.30 20.53 -19.75
CA ILE A 54 10.40 20.02 -20.56
C ILE A 54 10.33 20.65 -21.95
N LYS A 55 11.42 21.31 -22.37
CA LYS A 55 11.49 21.93 -23.70
C LYS A 55 11.72 20.85 -24.76
N ALA A 56 10.92 20.83 -25.83
CA ALA A 56 11.18 19.95 -26.96
C ALA A 56 12.51 20.32 -27.63
N THR A 57 13.39 19.35 -27.79
CA THR A 57 14.71 19.51 -28.42
C THR A 57 14.88 18.61 -29.65
N GLY A 58 14.00 17.61 -29.81
CA GLY A 58 14.12 16.58 -30.85
C GLY A 58 15.15 15.49 -30.54
N LEU A 59 15.81 15.55 -29.37
CA LEU A 59 16.71 14.52 -28.83
C LEU A 59 16.07 13.86 -27.62
N THR A 60 16.41 12.61 -27.30
CA THR A 60 15.92 11.95 -26.09
C THR A 60 16.26 12.77 -24.84
N GLN A 61 15.25 13.02 -24.00
CA GLN A 61 15.38 13.75 -22.75
C GLN A 61 14.87 12.92 -21.59
N GLU A 62 15.48 13.10 -20.42
CA GLU A 62 15.04 12.48 -19.18
C GLU A 62 14.61 13.56 -18.18
N ALA A 63 13.51 13.29 -17.48
CA ALA A 63 13.06 14.09 -16.35
C ALA A 63 12.76 13.18 -15.16
N PHE A 64 13.04 13.66 -13.96
CA PHE A 64 12.76 12.92 -12.73
C PHE A 64 11.50 13.47 -12.07
N GLY A 65 10.70 12.56 -11.53
CA GLY A 65 9.52 12.93 -10.77
C GLY A 65 9.88 13.75 -9.54
N GLN A 66 8.97 14.64 -9.18
CA GLN A 66 9.01 15.50 -8.01
C GLN A 66 7.73 15.31 -7.23
N MET A 67 7.89 15.18 -5.92
CA MET A 67 6.80 14.96 -4.99
C MET A 67 6.90 15.98 -3.86
N ASP A 68 5.76 16.38 -3.32
CA ASP A 68 5.74 17.22 -2.12
C ASP A 68 6.39 16.49 -0.93
N ALA A 69 7.14 17.21 -0.10
CA ALA A 69 7.84 16.63 1.05
C ALA A 69 6.90 16.07 2.14
N GLN A 70 5.64 16.54 2.17
CA GLN A 70 4.60 16.04 3.07
C GLN A 70 3.92 14.77 2.56
N GLU A 71 3.98 14.49 1.26
CA GLU A 71 3.47 13.24 0.69
C GLU A 71 4.36 12.08 1.14
N LYS A 72 3.72 10.95 1.46
CA LYS A 72 4.38 9.76 2.02
C LYS A 72 3.81 8.50 1.41
N LEU A 73 4.60 7.44 1.49
CA LEU A 73 4.13 6.08 1.27
C LEU A 73 4.09 5.35 2.62
N TRP A 74 2.88 5.13 3.14
CA TRP A 74 2.67 4.45 4.42
C TRP A 74 1.86 3.19 4.25
N ILE A 75 2.26 2.13 4.96
CA ILE A 75 1.52 0.88 5.04
C ILE A 75 0.97 0.69 6.46
N TYR A 76 -0.31 0.40 6.54
CA TYR A 76 -1.04 0.10 7.76
C TYR A 76 -1.48 -1.35 7.73
N ASP A 77 -0.87 -2.17 8.56
CA ASP A 77 -1.26 -3.55 8.74
C ASP A 77 -1.84 -3.74 10.15
N GLN A 78 -3.16 -3.81 10.25
CA GLN A 78 -3.89 -4.06 11.49
C GLN A 78 -4.30 -5.53 11.65
N ARG A 79 -3.95 -6.41 10.71
CA ARG A 79 -4.32 -7.84 10.76
C ARG A 79 -3.74 -8.50 12.00
N GLU A 80 -4.48 -9.44 12.61
CA GLU A 80 -3.98 -10.18 13.77
C GLU A 80 -2.75 -11.02 13.41
N THR A 81 -2.80 -11.69 12.26
CA THR A 81 -1.66 -12.38 11.67
C THR A 81 -1.02 -11.51 10.60
N LYS A 82 0.26 -11.19 10.77
CA LYS A 82 1.03 -10.34 9.84
C LYS A 82 1.51 -11.14 8.64
N SER A 83 0.64 -11.43 7.69
CA SER A 83 1.05 -12.09 6.45
C SER A 83 1.87 -11.16 5.55
N PRO A 84 2.82 -11.67 4.75
CA PRO A 84 3.51 -10.84 3.76
C PRO A 84 2.52 -10.19 2.77
N TRP A 85 2.89 -9.02 2.26
CA TRP A 85 2.11 -8.22 1.32
C TRP A 85 2.99 -7.67 0.21
N ILE A 86 2.35 -7.28 -0.89
CA ILE A 86 2.99 -6.67 -2.06
C ILE A 86 2.24 -5.39 -2.47
N LEU A 87 3.01 -4.32 -2.72
CA LEU A 87 2.50 -3.07 -3.28
C LEU A 87 2.96 -2.95 -4.74
N THR A 88 1.99 -2.84 -5.64
CA THR A 88 2.24 -2.68 -7.09
C THR A 88 1.65 -1.36 -7.60
N ILE A 89 2.17 -0.91 -8.74
CA ILE A 89 1.61 0.18 -9.53
C ILE A 89 1.30 -0.29 -10.94
N LYS A 90 0.41 0.42 -11.61
CA LYS A 90 0.27 0.40 -13.06
C LYS A 90 -0.16 1.76 -13.56
N LEU A 91 0.10 2.04 -14.83
CA LEU A 91 -0.42 3.19 -15.54
C LEU A 91 -1.85 2.87 -16.01
N SER A 92 -2.86 3.35 -15.29
CA SER A 92 -4.27 3.13 -15.66
C SER A 92 -4.73 4.07 -16.77
N GLN A 93 -4.12 5.24 -16.90
CA GLN A 93 -4.24 6.09 -18.08
C GLN A 93 -2.85 6.60 -18.47
N PRO A 94 -2.44 6.47 -19.74
CA PRO A 94 -1.15 6.97 -20.20
C PRO A 94 -1.12 8.49 -20.23
N PHE A 95 0.09 9.06 -20.35
CA PHE A 95 0.28 10.51 -20.48
C PHE A 95 -0.41 11.03 -21.74
N THR A 96 -1.55 11.68 -21.55
CA THR A 96 -2.42 12.16 -22.63
C THR A 96 -2.60 13.67 -22.52
N ASN A 97 -2.54 14.36 -23.65
CA ASN A 97 -2.85 15.79 -23.73
C ASN A 97 -4.31 16.06 -24.10
N ASP A 98 -4.72 17.32 -24.00
CA ASP A 98 -6.10 17.76 -24.33
C ASP A 98 -6.50 17.50 -25.79
N SER A 99 -5.52 17.28 -26.69
CA SER A 99 -5.76 16.94 -28.09
C SER A 99 -5.94 15.43 -28.32
N GLY A 100 -5.83 14.61 -27.28
CA GLY A 100 -5.96 13.15 -27.33
C GLY A 100 -4.69 12.42 -27.79
N PHE A 101 -3.55 13.10 -27.91
CA PHE A 101 -2.28 12.43 -28.16
C PHE A 101 -1.77 11.81 -26.86
N SER A 102 -1.47 10.51 -26.93
CA SER A 102 -0.92 9.73 -25.81
C SER A 102 0.54 9.40 -26.06
N MET A 103 1.41 9.79 -25.12
CA MET A 103 2.81 9.36 -25.12
C MET A 103 2.89 7.84 -24.92
N GLN A 104 3.88 7.21 -25.55
CA GLN A 104 4.11 5.77 -25.49
C GLN A 104 5.41 5.47 -24.75
N ASP A 105 5.36 4.49 -23.83
CA ASP A 105 6.51 3.93 -23.12
C ASP A 105 7.46 4.96 -22.47
N VAL A 106 6.90 6.00 -21.85
CA VAL A 106 7.68 7.12 -21.32
C VAL A 106 8.00 7.03 -19.84
N LEU A 107 7.21 6.31 -19.03
CA LEU A 107 7.36 6.31 -17.57
C LEU A 107 8.10 5.08 -17.09
N TYR A 108 9.12 5.29 -16.27
CA TYR A 108 9.93 4.23 -15.68
C TYR A 108 10.00 4.40 -14.16
N PHE A 109 10.05 3.27 -13.44
CA PHE A 109 10.25 3.22 -12.00
C PHE A 109 11.58 2.53 -11.67
N LYS A 110 12.32 3.07 -10.70
CA LYS A 110 13.61 2.51 -10.24
C LYS A 110 13.37 1.36 -9.27
N LYS A 111 13.67 0.13 -9.69
CA LYS A 111 13.65 -1.07 -8.84
C LYS A 111 15.07 -1.60 -8.68
N GLY A 112 15.63 -1.50 -7.48
CA GLY A 112 17.06 -1.78 -7.24
C GLY A 112 17.94 -0.82 -8.04
N GLU A 113 18.83 -1.35 -8.88
CA GLU A 113 19.72 -0.55 -9.74
C GLU A 113 19.14 -0.27 -11.14
N GLU A 114 18.02 -0.89 -11.49
CA GLU A 114 17.45 -0.81 -12.84
C GLU A 114 16.17 0.03 -12.89
N TYR A 115 15.89 0.59 -14.07
CA TYR A 115 14.62 1.25 -14.37
C TYR A 115 13.75 0.31 -15.17
N GLN A 116 12.54 0.04 -14.68
CA GLN A 116 11.55 -0.81 -15.34
C GLN A 116 10.42 0.06 -15.89
N LEU A 117 9.92 -0.29 -17.07
CA LEU A 117 8.82 0.42 -17.71
C LEU A 117 7.54 0.29 -16.87
N VAL A 118 6.86 1.41 -16.65
CA VAL A 118 5.53 1.46 -16.04
C VAL A 118 4.51 1.61 -17.17
N ASN A 119 3.72 0.56 -17.38
CA ASN A 119 2.65 0.52 -18.37
C ASN A 119 1.36 -0.03 -17.72
N GLU A 120 0.45 -0.61 -18.48
CA GLU A 120 -0.80 -1.17 -17.97
C GLU A 120 -0.63 -2.43 -17.10
N GLU A 121 0.54 -3.06 -17.14
CA GLU A 121 0.88 -4.23 -16.33
C GLU A 121 1.27 -3.82 -14.90
N GLN A 122 1.00 -4.71 -13.94
CA GLN A 122 1.37 -4.49 -12.55
C GLN A 122 2.89 -4.57 -12.38
N LEU A 123 3.48 -3.50 -11.88
CA LEU A 123 4.87 -3.42 -11.50
C LEU A 123 4.99 -3.32 -9.97
N GLU A 124 5.73 -4.24 -9.37
CA GLU A 124 6.01 -4.21 -7.94
C GLU A 124 6.92 -3.04 -7.56
N ILE A 125 6.48 -2.29 -6.56
CA ILE A 125 7.26 -1.21 -5.91
C ILE A 125 8.06 -1.77 -4.75
N VAL A 126 7.35 -2.48 -3.86
CA VAL A 126 7.90 -3.00 -2.61
C VAL A 126 7.02 -4.12 -2.09
N GLU A 127 7.66 -5.11 -1.49
CA GLU A 127 7.03 -6.14 -0.68
C GLU A 127 7.45 -5.99 0.78
N GLY A 128 6.62 -6.50 1.69
CA GLY A 128 6.93 -6.36 3.10
C GLY A 128 6.05 -7.21 4.01
N GLN A 129 6.39 -7.16 5.29
CA GLN A 129 5.63 -7.81 6.36
C GLN A 129 5.81 -6.96 7.61
N ASN A 130 4.71 -6.39 8.11
CA ASN A 130 4.78 -5.56 9.30
C ASN A 130 4.99 -6.45 10.54
N SER A 131 5.81 -6.01 11.49
CA SER A 131 5.99 -6.71 12.77
C SER A 131 5.06 -6.22 13.87
N THR A 132 4.41 -5.07 13.66
CA THR A 132 3.52 -4.43 14.64
C THR A 132 2.30 -3.84 13.94
N ASN A 133 1.35 -3.35 14.72
CA ASN A 133 0.18 -2.60 14.25
C ASN A 133 0.49 -1.11 13.99
N ALA A 134 1.75 -0.69 14.13
CA ALA A 134 2.13 0.68 13.81
C ALA A 134 2.19 0.87 12.28
N GLN A 135 2.00 2.11 11.84
CA GLN A 135 2.26 2.48 10.45
C GLN A 135 3.76 2.31 10.14
N ALA A 136 4.06 1.79 8.96
CA ALA A 136 5.42 1.65 8.46
C ALA A 136 5.65 2.61 7.28
N ASP A 137 6.78 3.32 7.31
CA ASP A 137 7.15 4.30 6.28
C ASP A 137 8.02 3.64 5.20
N TYR A 138 7.55 3.72 3.95
CA TYR A 138 8.21 3.19 2.75
C TYR A 138 8.53 4.32 1.75
N SER A 139 8.50 5.58 2.18
CA SER A 139 8.73 6.74 1.30
C SER A 139 10.13 6.76 0.67
N GLU A 140 11.09 6.06 1.25
CA GLU A 140 12.44 5.89 0.71
C GLU A 140 12.45 5.24 -0.69
N TYR A 141 11.53 4.31 -0.96
CA TYR A 141 11.37 3.66 -2.26
C TYR A 141 10.96 4.64 -3.37
N LEU A 142 10.35 5.78 -3.00
CA LEU A 142 9.92 6.80 -3.95
C LEU A 142 11.00 7.87 -4.19
N ASN A 143 11.98 7.97 -3.29
CA ASN A 143 13.09 8.94 -3.36
C ASN A 143 12.62 10.38 -3.67
N ASN A 144 11.62 10.87 -2.92
CA ASN A 144 10.96 12.16 -3.16
C ASN A 144 10.45 12.35 -4.61
N GLY A 145 9.98 11.27 -5.22
CA GLY A 145 9.52 11.22 -6.62
C GLY A 145 10.60 10.83 -7.63
N ARG A 146 11.89 10.90 -7.27
CA ARG A 146 13.00 10.64 -8.20
C ARG A 146 13.17 9.16 -8.57
N ALA A 147 12.49 8.25 -7.88
CA ALA A 147 12.40 6.86 -8.32
C ALA A 147 11.61 6.74 -9.63
N PHE A 148 10.76 7.71 -9.95
CA PHE A 148 10.09 7.80 -11.23
C PHE A 148 10.91 8.65 -12.21
N LYS A 149 11.09 8.14 -13.41
CA LYS A 149 11.80 8.80 -14.50
C LYS A 149 10.95 8.79 -15.75
N LEU A 150 10.82 9.94 -16.37
CA LEU A 150 10.17 10.13 -17.66
C LEU A 150 11.25 10.20 -18.74
N VAL A 151 11.15 9.37 -19.77
CA VAL A 151 12.05 9.33 -20.93
C VAL A 151 11.28 9.78 -22.18
N LEU A 152 11.55 10.99 -22.64
CA LEU A 152 10.91 11.57 -23.82
C LEU A 152 11.78 11.37 -25.06
N THR A 153 11.45 10.38 -25.86
CA THR A 153 11.99 10.25 -27.22
C THR A 153 11.46 11.36 -28.14
N LYS A 154 12.04 11.50 -29.33
CA LYS A 154 11.64 12.53 -30.30
C LYS A 154 10.16 12.45 -30.67
N GLU A 155 9.61 11.25 -30.76
CA GLU A 155 8.23 10.97 -31.17
C GLU A 155 7.22 11.42 -30.10
N ASN A 156 7.62 11.39 -28.82
CA ASN A 156 6.81 11.81 -27.69
C ASN A 156 6.90 13.32 -27.40
N GLN A 157 7.77 14.07 -28.08
CA GLN A 157 7.98 15.51 -27.86
C GLN A 157 7.00 16.39 -28.64
N ILE A 158 5.71 16.20 -28.37
CA ILE A 158 4.64 17.06 -28.89
C ILE A 158 4.28 18.08 -27.81
N ALA A 159 4.25 19.37 -28.17
CA ALA A 159 3.92 20.44 -27.23
C ALA A 159 2.49 20.30 -26.69
N GLY A 160 2.32 20.46 -25.38
CA GLY A 160 1.04 20.41 -24.69
C GLY A 160 1.24 20.09 -23.21
N ASP A 161 0.16 20.21 -22.44
CA ASP A 161 0.10 19.74 -21.07
C ASP A 161 -0.37 18.29 -21.08
N TYR A 162 0.29 17.45 -20.29
CA TYR A 162 0.03 16.01 -20.22
C TYR A 162 -0.29 15.60 -18.80
N SER A 163 -1.28 14.72 -18.67
CA SER A 163 -1.61 14.07 -17.41
C SER A 163 -1.74 12.57 -17.62
N ALA A 164 -1.48 11.81 -16.57
CA ALA A 164 -1.60 10.37 -16.53
C ALA A 164 -2.24 9.95 -15.21
N GLU A 165 -2.84 8.77 -15.18
CA GLU A 165 -3.36 8.18 -13.95
C GLU A 165 -2.58 6.92 -13.62
N MET A 166 -2.15 6.81 -12.36
CA MET A 166 -1.46 5.65 -11.84
C MET A 166 -2.33 5.00 -10.76
N THR A 167 -2.53 3.70 -10.89
CA THR A 167 -3.26 2.91 -9.89
C THR A 167 -2.25 2.18 -9.01
N TRP A 168 -2.38 2.36 -7.70
CA TRP A 168 -1.65 1.62 -6.68
C TRP A 168 -2.52 0.46 -6.18
N THR A 169 -1.95 -0.73 -6.05
CA THR A 169 -2.65 -1.91 -5.53
C THR A 169 -1.82 -2.55 -4.43
N LEU A 170 -2.40 -2.64 -3.23
CA LEU A 170 -1.86 -3.39 -2.11
C LEU A 170 -2.63 -4.71 -2.01
N ALA A 171 -1.90 -5.82 -2.00
CA ALA A 171 -2.47 -7.16 -1.89
C ALA A 171 -1.64 -8.03 -0.95
N ASP A 172 -2.24 -9.11 -0.46
CA ASP A 172 -1.48 -10.18 0.18
C ASP A 172 -0.47 -10.77 -0.82
N ALA A 173 0.75 -11.04 -0.36
CA ALA A 173 1.73 -11.69 -1.20
C ALA A 173 1.31 -13.15 -1.43
N PRO A 174 1.60 -13.74 -2.60
CA PRO A 174 1.37 -15.16 -2.83
C PRO A 174 2.06 -16.00 -1.75
N THR A 175 1.33 -16.91 -1.12
CA THR A 175 1.95 -17.94 -0.28
C THR A 175 2.51 -19.03 -1.19
N GLU A 176 3.80 -19.33 -1.07
CA GLU A 176 4.40 -20.53 -1.67
C GLU A 176 3.75 -21.83 -1.17
#